data_AF-A1S737-F1
#
_entry.id   AF-A1S737-F1
#
_cell.length_a   1.000
_cell.length_b   1.000
_cell.length_c   1.000
_cell.angle_alpha   90.00
_cell.angle_beta   90.00
_cell.angle_gamma   90.00
#
_symmetry.space_group_name_H-M   'P 1'
#
loop_
_entity.id
_entity.type
_entity.pdbx_description
1 polymer ?
#
loop_
_entity_poly.entity_id
_entity_poly.type
_entity_poly.pdbx_seq_one_letter_code
_entity_poly.pdbx_strand_id
1 'polypeptide(L)'
;MRIVFTRCFAMNKETVPTQVQLISIDEDGAGQRIDNFLLAKLKGVPKSMIYRIVRKGEVRVNKKRIKPEYKLAAGDEVRVPPVRVAEKDYRTAPSANLNRVAQLEDRILFEDKQIIVLNKPAGIAVHGGSGVDYGVIESLRSLRPTCKFLELVHRLDRDTSGVLLIAKKRMALRHLHDQLRNKQMQKVYQALVRGQWQEHDRVVKAPLLKITLKSGERIVRVNSEGKPSETRFRVLRRFDEASLVEASPVTGRTHQIRVHCQYQGHPIACDDKYSEQKFDDAMRAKGLQRLFLHAAQLTFTHPESETQMTVQAPLDGDLTAVLDALEQKG
;
A
#
# COMPACT_ATOMS: atom_id res chain seq x y z
N MET A 1 39.51 36.66 -7.42
CA MET A 1 40.09 35.78 -6.38
C MET A 1 39.63 34.36 -6.67
N ARG A 2 40.49 33.56 -7.33
CA ARG A 2 40.22 32.16 -7.69
C ARG A 2 40.32 31.31 -6.43
N ILE A 3 39.25 30.61 -6.06
CA ILE A 3 39.31 29.56 -5.05
C ILE A 3 39.13 28.22 -5.75
N VAL A 4 40.21 27.46 -5.73
CA VAL A 4 40.34 26.08 -6.15
C VAL A 4 39.62 25.19 -5.13
N PHE A 5 38.73 24.32 -5.57
CA PHE A 5 38.33 23.15 -4.80
C PHE A 5 38.42 21.90 -5.67
N THR A 6 39.63 21.35 -5.72
CA THR A 6 39.88 19.97 -6.11
C THR A 6 39.82 19.13 -4.84
N ARG A 7 38.77 18.31 -4.69
CA ARG A 7 38.82 17.02 -4.00
C ARG A 7 37.58 16.21 -4.36
N CYS A 8 37.69 15.47 -5.47
CA CYS A 8 36.86 14.32 -5.75
C CYS A 8 37.03 13.32 -4.60
N PHE A 9 36.02 13.17 -3.76
CA PHE A 9 35.87 11.98 -2.93
C PHE A 9 35.27 10.88 -3.82
N ALA A 10 36.13 9.94 -4.23
CA ALA A 10 35.69 8.69 -4.82
C ALA A 10 34.88 7.91 -3.77
N MET A 11 33.56 7.89 -3.89
CA MET A 11 32.73 6.98 -3.11
C MET A 11 32.88 5.58 -3.70
N ASN A 12 33.30 4.62 -2.87
CA ASN A 12 33.46 3.21 -3.21
C ASN A 12 32.21 2.66 -3.91
N LYS A 13 32.39 2.19 -5.15
CA LYS A 13 31.43 1.36 -5.87
C LYS A 13 31.33 0.00 -5.17
N GLU A 14 30.37 -0.17 -4.26
CA GLU A 14 30.04 -1.50 -3.73
C GLU A 14 29.42 -2.35 -4.85
N THR A 15 30.06 -3.47 -5.13
CA THR A 15 29.90 -4.28 -6.33
C THR A 15 28.69 -5.21 -6.24
N VAL A 16 27.81 -5.15 -7.26
CA VAL A 16 26.82 -6.21 -7.48
C VAL A 16 27.58 -7.49 -7.84
N PRO A 17 27.28 -8.65 -7.23
CA PRO A 17 28.04 -9.87 -7.48
C PRO A 17 27.99 -10.28 -8.95
N THR A 18 29.15 -10.31 -9.59
CA THR A 18 29.36 -10.77 -10.97
C THR A 18 29.59 -12.27 -11.06
N GLN A 19 29.72 -12.96 -9.92
CA GLN A 19 29.89 -14.40 -9.79
C GLN A 19 28.93 -14.96 -8.73
N VAL A 20 28.83 -16.29 -8.71
CA VAL A 20 28.06 -17.04 -7.69
C VAL A 20 28.67 -16.82 -6.31
N GLN A 21 27.83 -16.54 -5.31
CA GLN A 21 28.26 -16.46 -3.90
C GLN A 21 27.53 -17.52 -3.06
N LEU A 22 28.24 -18.09 -2.10
CA LEU A 22 27.68 -18.87 -0.99
C LEU A 22 27.88 -18.05 0.28
N ILE A 23 26.81 -17.79 1.01
CA ILE A 23 26.82 -16.94 2.20
C ILE A 23 26.24 -17.74 3.36
N SER A 24 27.05 -17.97 4.38
CA SER A 24 26.59 -18.55 5.64
C SER A 24 25.90 -17.49 6.49
N ILE A 25 24.75 -17.85 7.07
CA ILE A 25 23.99 -16.97 7.95
C ILE A 25 24.44 -17.18 9.40
N ASP A 26 24.79 -16.08 10.05
CA ASP A 26 25.11 -16.03 11.48
C ASP A 26 23.84 -15.82 12.33
N GLU A 27 24.03 -15.75 13.65
CA GLU A 27 22.91 -15.53 14.59
C GLU A 27 22.20 -14.19 14.36
N ASP A 28 22.92 -13.16 13.91
CA ASP A 28 22.38 -11.82 13.62
C ASP A 28 21.51 -11.79 12.36
N GLY A 29 21.83 -12.62 11.36
CA GLY A 29 21.04 -12.79 10.15
C GLY A 29 19.82 -13.70 10.33
N ALA A 30 19.73 -14.44 11.44
CA ALA A 30 18.64 -15.36 11.71
C ALA A 30 17.29 -14.63 11.89
N GLY A 31 16.22 -15.25 11.41
CA GLY A 31 14.86 -14.71 11.42
C GLY A 31 14.57 -13.66 10.34
N GLN A 32 15.60 -13.18 9.60
CA GLN A 32 15.40 -12.30 8.46
C GLN A 32 14.79 -13.08 7.29
N ARG A 33 13.82 -12.47 6.59
CA ARG A 33 13.31 -13.05 5.35
C ARG A 33 14.36 -12.99 4.25
N ILE A 34 14.44 -14.03 3.43
CA ILE A 34 15.39 -14.13 2.31
C ILE A 34 15.26 -12.95 1.33
N ASP A 35 14.05 -12.47 1.04
CA ASP A 35 13.87 -11.32 0.15
C ASP A 35 14.47 -10.04 0.72
N ASN A 36 14.30 -9.80 2.02
CA ASN A 36 14.91 -8.68 2.73
C ASN A 36 16.43 -8.81 2.86
N PHE A 37 16.92 -10.03 3.11
CA PHE A 37 18.35 -10.33 3.12
C PHE A 37 18.99 -10.01 1.76
N LEU A 38 18.39 -10.48 0.67
CA LEU A 38 18.86 -10.21 -0.69
C LEU A 38 18.77 -8.73 -1.04
N LEU A 39 17.72 -8.02 -0.61
CA LEU A 39 17.61 -6.57 -0.83
C LEU A 39 18.73 -5.79 -0.12
N ALA A 40 19.10 -6.22 1.09
CA ALA A 40 20.19 -5.61 1.84
C ALA A 40 21.57 -5.92 1.21
N LYS A 41 21.77 -7.16 0.74
CA LYS A 41 23.04 -7.62 0.17
C LYS A 41 23.26 -7.14 -1.26
N LEU A 42 22.22 -7.17 -2.08
CA LEU A 42 22.23 -6.82 -3.50
C LEU A 42 21.78 -5.37 -3.69
N LYS A 43 22.55 -4.43 -3.11
CA LYS A 43 22.25 -2.99 -3.22
C LYS A 43 22.17 -2.57 -4.69
N GLY A 44 21.13 -1.83 -5.05
CA GLY A 44 20.88 -1.36 -6.41
C GLY A 44 20.15 -2.36 -7.32
N VAL A 45 19.97 -3.61 -6.92
CA VAL A 45 19.16 -4.58 -7.68
C VAL A 45 17.67 -4.31 -7.47
N PRO A 46 16.86 -4.12 -8.54
CA PRO A 46 15.43 -3.91 -8.40
C PRO A 46 14.73 -5.06 -7.68
N LYS A 47 13.75 -4.74 -6.82
CA LYS A 47 12.97 -5.75 -6.08
C LYS A 47 12.30 -6.78 -7.01
N SER A 48 11.81 -6.35 -8.17
CA SER A 48 11.24 -7.24 -9.19
C SER A 48 12.25 -8.29 -9.68
N MET A 49 13.52 -7.92 -9.81
CA MET A 49 14.60 -8.82 -10.19
C MET A 49 14.92 -9.81 -9.06
N ILE A 50 14.95 -9.36 -7.81
CA ILE A 50 15.14 -10.24 -6.63
C ILE A 50 14.03 -11.30 -6.57
N TYR A 51 12.77 -10.87 -6.69
CA TYR A 51 11.64 -11.79 -6.72
C TYR A 51 11.69 -12.72 -7.93
N ARG A 52 12.22 -12.27 -9.08
CA ARG A 52 12.42 -13.10 -10.27
C ARG A 52 13.48 -14.18 -10.05
N ILE A 53 14.66 -13.85 -9.53
CA ILE A 53 15.75 -14.83 -9.31
C ILE A 53 15.39 -15.86 -8.23
N VAL A 54 14.67 -15.43 -7.19
CA VAL A 54 14.12 -16.35 -6.17
C VAL A 54 13.06 -17.26 -6.80
N ARG A 55 12.12 -16.69 -7.55
CA ARG A 55 11.06 -17.48 -8.20
C ARG A 55 11.61 -18.44 -9.24
N LYS A 56 12.66 -18.09 -9.98
CA LYS A 56 13.32 -19.00 -10.93
C LYS A 56 14.17 -20.10 -10.25
N GLY A 57 14.36 -20.01 -8.92
CA GLY A 57 15.16 -20.98 -8.16
C GLY A 57 16.67 -20.81 -8.36
N GLU A 58 17.09 -19.63 -8.82
CA GLU A 58 18.50 -19.25 -8.97
C GLU A 58 19.11 -18.94 -7.60
N VAL A 59 18.31 -18.40 -6.67
CA VAL A 59 18.66 -18.33 -5.23
C VAL A 59 18.22 -19.61 -4.54
N ARG A 60 19.12 -20.18 -3.73
CA ARG A 60 18.87 -21.41 -2.97
C ARG A 60 19.38 -21.28 -1.54
N VAL A 61 18.74 -21.97 -0.62
CA VAL A 61 19.21 -22.13 0.77
C VAL A 61 19.43 -23.61 1.01
N ASN A 62 20.61 -23.99 1.48
CA ASN A 62 21.00 -25.39 1.70
C ASN A 62 20.71 -26.27 0.47
N LYS A 63 21.06 -25.76 -0.72
CA LYS A 63 20.83 -26.37 -2.05
C LYS A 63 19.36 -26.53 -2.48
N LYS A 64 18.39 -26.10 -1.66
CA LYS A 64 16.93 -26.19 -1.93
C LYS A 64 16.37 -24.86 -2.46
N ARG A 65 15.33 -24.96 -3.29
CA ARG A 65 14.55 -23.79 -3.76
C ARG A 65 13.69 -23.28 -2.62
N ILE A 66 13.69 -21.96 -2.42
CA ILE A 66 12.91 -21.30 -1.36
C ILE A 66 11.85 -20.35 -1.92
N LYS A 67 10.88 -19.99 -1.08
CA LYS A 67 9.93 -18.91 -1.35
C LYS A 67 10.48 -17.57 -0.82
N PRO A 68 10.07 -16.42 -1.36
CA PRO A 68 10.50 -15.11 -0.87
C PRO A 68 10.26 -14.88 0.63
N GLU A 69 9.26 -15.56 1.21
CA GLU A 69 8.90 -15.47 2.63
C GLU A 69 9.76 -16.33 3.55
N TYR A 70 10.67 -17.14 3.02
CA TYR A 70 11.55 -18.00 3.81
C TYR A 70 12.34 -17.17 4.82
N LYS A 71 12.27 -17.55 6.09
CA LYS A 71 13.07 -16.94 7.17
C LYS A 71 14.36 -17.73 7.31
N LEU A 72 15.47 -17.02 7.23
CA LEU A 72 16.81 -17.59 7.40
C LEU A 72 16.99 -18.08 8.84
N ALA A 73 17.70 -19.17 9.00
CA ALA A 73 18.19 -19.68 10.28
C ALA A 73 19.71 -19.51 10.37
N ALA A 74 20.22 -19.40 11.60
CA ALA A 74 21.67 -19.47 11.81
C ALA A 74 22.20 -20.82 11.27
N GLY A 75 23.32 -20.76 10.54
CA GLY A 75 23.90 -21.91 9.84
C GLY A 75 23.35 -22.17 8.44
N ASP A 76 22.34 -21.43 7.97
CA ASP A 76 21.89 -21.55 6.58
C ASP A 76 22.98 -21.13 5.60
N GLU A 77 23.14 -21.89 4.52
CA GLU A 77 24.01 -21.53 3.40
C GLU A 77 23.16 -21.00 2.23
N VAL A 78 23.24 -19.70 1.99
CA VAL A 78 22.51 -18.98 0.93
C VAL A 78 23.36 -18.88 -0.32
N ARG A 79 22.93 -19.55 -1.38
CA ARG A 79 23.48 -19.42 -2.72
C ARG A 79 22.83 -18.24 -3.45
N VAL A 80 23.63 -17.25 -3.82
CA VAL A 80 23.22 -16.07 -4.60
C VAL A 80 23.80 -16.18 -6.02
N PRO A 81 22.98 -16.06 -7.09
CA PRO A 81 23.47 -16.08 -8.47
C PRO A 81 24.17 -14.75 -8.83
N PRO A 82 24.99 -14.71 -9.88
CA PRO A 82 25.51 -13.45 -10.41
C PRO A 82 24.35 -12.57 -10.88
N VAL A 83 24.34 -11.31 -10.44
CA VAL A 83 23.32 -10.33 -10.83
C VAL A 83 24.00 -9.21 -11.60
N ARG A 84 23.63 -9.04 -12.87
CA ARG A 84 24.03 -7.88 -13.66
C ARG A 84 22.89 -6.87 -13.66
N VAL A 85 23.13 -5.70 -13.09
CA VAL A 85 22.24 -4.55 -13.20
C VAL A 85 22.86 -3.65 -14.25
N ALA A 86 22.15 -3.36 -15.35
CA ALA A 86 22.54 -2.26 -16.22
C ALA A 86 22.53 -0.98 -15.38
N GLU A 87 23.61 -0.20 -15.38
CA GLU A 87 23.67 1.09 -14.68
C GLU A 87 22.49 1.94 -15.17
N LYS A 88 21.42 2.02 -14.37
CA LYS A 88 20.36 3.01 -14.57
C LYS A 88 20.68 4.14 -13.60
N ASP A 89 21.04 5.28 -14.17
CA ASP A 89 21.12 6.54 -13.44
C ASP A 89 19.77 6.79 -12.74
N TYR A 90 19.77 6.68 -11.41
CA TYR A 90 18.65 7.13 -10.58
C TYR A 90 18.53 8.67 -10.54
N ARG A 91 19.33 9.39 -11.34
CA ARG A 91 19.47 10.85 -11.31
C ARG A 91 18.47 11.61 -12.18
N THR A 92 17.67 10.94 -12.99
CA THR A 92 16.64 11.60 -13.79
C THR A 92 15.33 10.85 -13.66
N ALA A 93 14.58 11.18 -12.60
CA ALA A 93 13.15 10.98 -12.65
C ALA A 93 12.62 11.79 -13.85
N PRO A 94 11.85 11.19 -14.78
CA PRO A 94 11.14 11.94 -15.82
C PRO A 94 10.44 13.17 -15.23
N SER A 95 10.39 14.29 -15.95
CA SER A 95 9.74 15.54 -15.47
C SER A 95 8.29 15.33 -14.99
N ALA A 96 7.55 14.41 -15.60
CA ALA A 96 6.21 13.99 -15.15
C ALA A 96 6.19 13.36 -13.74
N ASN A 97 7.30 12.75 -13.32
CA ASN A 97 7.46 12.17 -11.98
C ASN A 97 7.76 13.25 -10.94
N LEU A 98 8.52 14.31 -11.27
CA LEU A 98 8.77 15.43 -10.35
C LEU A 98 7.49 16.13 -9.93
N ASN A 99 6.56 16.37 -10.86
CA ASN A 99 5.26 16.99 -10.55
C ASN A 99 4.39 16.09 -9.66
N ARG A 100 4.30 14.78 -9.98
CA ARG A 100 3.58 13.81 -9.13
C ARG A 100 4.22 13.67 -7.74
N VAL A 101 5.54 13.77 -7.69
CA VAL A 101 6.32 13.71 -6.47
C VAL A 101 6.08 14.95 -5.61
N ALA A 102 6.11 16.16 -6.18
CA ALA A 102 5.78 17.39 -5.47
C ALA A 102 4.34 17.37 -4.90
N GLN A 103 3.37 16.88 -5.68
CA GLN A 103 1.98 16.74 -5.23
C GLN A 103 1.79 15.76 -4.06
N LEU A 104 2.71 14.81 -3.85
CA LEU A 104 2.64 13.90 -2.70
C LEU A 104 3.20 14.54 -1.44
N GLU A 105 4.19 15.42 -1.57
CA GLU A 105 4.76 16.20 -0.47
C GLU A 105 3.68 17.07 0.19
N ASP A 106 2.90 17.79 -0.62
CA ASP A 106 1.80 18.67 -0.16
C ASP A 106 0.64 17.90 0.50
N ARG A 107 0.62 16.57 0.39
CA ARG A 107 -0.40 15.70 0.97
C ARG A 107 0.04 15.01 2.26
N ILE A 108 1.22 15.34 2.78
CA ILE A 108 1.67 14.86 4.10
C ILE A 108 0.79 15.50 5.17
N LEU A 109 0.00 14.67 5.86
CA LEU A 109 -0.87 15.07 6.96
C LEU A 109 -0.10 15.20 8.28
N PHE A 110 0.93 14.38 8.45
CA PHE A 110 1.78 14.37 9.63
C PHE A 110 3.12 13.73 9.29
N GLU A 111 4.21 14.28 9.83
CA GLU A 111 5.55 13.68 9.73
C GLU A 111 6.36 13.99 10.99
N ASP A 112 7.02 12.97 11.52
CA ASP A 112 7.94 13.10 12.65
C ASP A 112 9.20 12.25 12.44
N LYS A 113 9.92 11.87 13.50
CA LYS A 113 11.12 11.02 13.41
C LYS A 113 10.79 9.55 13.12
N GLN A 114 9.57 9.08 13.37
CA GLN A 114 9.18 7.68 13.35
C GLN A 114 8.29 7.31 12.16
N ILE A 115 7.40 8.21 11.75
CA ILE A 115 6.33 7.95 10.80
C ILE A 115 6.09 9.11 9.83
N ILE A 116 5.42 8.79 8.72
CA ILE A 116 4.77 9.74 7.81
C ILE A 116 3.33 9.27 7.65
N VAL A 117 2.37 10.19 7.74
CA VAL A 117 0.97 9.96 7.42
C VAL A 117 0.62 10.79 6.20
N LEU A 118 0.15 10.13 5.15
CA LEU A 118 -0.11 10.72 3.85
C LEU A 118 -1.61 10.66 3.53
N ASN A 119 -2.18 11.74 3.00
CA ASN A 119 -3.45 11.68 2.27
C ASN A 119 -3.19 11.18 0.84
N LYS A 120 -3.18 9.86 0.66
CA LYS A 120 -2.90 9.24 -0.62
C LYS A 120 -3.99 9.63 -1.65
N PRO A 121 -3.64 10.16 -2.84
CA PRO A 121 -4.61 10.37 -3.91
C PRO A 121 -5.05 9.03 -4.54
N ALA A 122 -6.23 8.97 -5.14
CA ALA A 122 -6.60 7.83 -5.98
C ALA A 122 -5.80 7.80 -7.29
N GLY A 123 -5.83 6.65 -7.97
CA GLY A 123 -5.12 6.41 -9.22
C GLY A 123 -3.64 6.05 -9.04
N ILE A 124 -3.06 6.26 -7.86
CA ILE A 124 -1.66 5.91 -7.57
C ILE A 124 -1.60 4.64 -6.71
N ALA A 125 -0.81 3.65 -7.14
CA ALA A 125 -0.57 2.45 -6.33
C ALA A 125 0.38 2.76 -5.16
N VAL A 126 0.22 2.07 -4.03
CA VAL A 126 1.11 2.30 -2.87
C VAL A 126 2.56 1.83 -3.10
N HIS A 127 2.77 0.86 -3.98
CA HIS A 127 4.07 0.34 -4.39
C HIS A 127 4.03 -0.11 -5.86
N GLY A 128 5.19 -0.18 -6.51
CA GLY A 128 5.33 -0.73 -7.86
C GLY A 128 4.82 -2.18 -7.95
N GLY A 129 4.07 -2.50 -9.00
CA GLY A 129 3.36 -3.76 -9.20
C GLY A 129 3.78 -4.50 -10.48
N SER A 130 3.01 -5.52 -10.87
CA SER A 130 3.15 -6.18 -12.17
C SER A 130 2.62 -5.25 -13.28
N GLY A 131 3.47 -4.36 -13.79
CA GLY A 131 3.15 -3.42 -14.87
C GLY A 131 3.09 -1.94 -14.46
N VAL A 132 3.43 -1.59 -13.22
CA VAL A 132 3.56 -0.18 -12.77
C VAL A 132 4.95 -0.02 -12.14
N ASP A 133 5.78 0.82 -12.75
CA ASP A 133 7.19 0.97 -12.36
C ASP A 133 7.39 1.83 -11.09
N TYR A 134 6.38 2.60 -10.65
CA TYR A 134 6.48 3.56 -9.56
C TYR A 134 5.15 3.71 -8.79
N GLY A 135 5.19 3.71 -7.46
CA GLY A 135 4.07 4.00 -6.56
C GLY A 135 4.45 5.02 -5.48
N VAL A 136 3.57 5.20 -4.50
CA VAL A 136 3.74 6.16 -3.40
C VAL A 136 5.06 5.98 -2.67
N ILE A 137 5.42 4.74 -2.31
CA ILE A 137 6.63 4.49 -1.51
C ILE A 137 7.91 4.79 -2.30
N GLU A 138 7.94 4.50 -3.60
CA GLU A 138 9.05 4.86 -4.46
C GLU A 138 9.18 6.38 -4.60
N SER A 139 8.06 7.09 -4.79
CA SER A 139 8.03 8.56 -4.83
C SER A 139 8.52 9.20 -3.52
N LEU A 140 8.09 8.70 -2.35
CA LEU A 140 8.55 9.20 -1.05
C LEU A 140 10.04 8.96 -0.83
N ARG A 141 10.59 7.83 -1.32
CA ARG A 141 12.03 7.57 -1.26
C ARG A 141 12.83 8.56 -2.12
N SER A 142 12.27 8.99 -3.25
CA SER A 142 12.87 10.06 -4.06
C SER A 142 12.82 11.42 -3.36
N LEU A 143 11.76 11.74 -2.62
CA LEU A 143 11.61 12.98 -1.84
C LEU A 143 12.49 13.04 -0.60
N ARG A 144 12.82 11.87 -0.05
CA ARG A 144 13.58 11.72 1.20
C ARG A 144 14.83 10.89 0.97
N PRO A 145 15.76 11.32 0.09
CA PRO A 145 16.95 10.53 -0.26
C PRO A 145 17.87 10.26 0.94
N THR A 146 17.78 11.09 1.98
CA THR A 146 18.53 10.93 3.24
C THR A 146 17.87 9.95 4.23
N CYS A 147 16.58 9.62 4.05
CA CYS A 147 15.89 8.64 4.88
C CYS A 147 16.28 7.22 4.47
N LYS A 148 17.18 6.61 5.26
CA LYS A 148 17.68 5.24 5.01
C LYS A 148 16.59 4.15 5.08
N PHE A 149 15.46 4.44 5.72
CA PHE A 149 14.36 3.50 5.88
C PHE A 149 13.02 4.21 5.67
N LEU A 150 12.25 3.71 4.71
CA LEU A 150 10.86 4.11 4.47
C LEU A 150 10.10 2.86 4.00
N GLU A 151 9.12 2.42 4.77
CA GLU A 151 8.33 1.23 4.46
C GLU A 151 6.84 1.47 4.77
N LEU A 152 5.98 0.93 3.90
CA LEU A 152 4.53 0.96 4.10
C LEU A 152 4.13 0.13 5.31
N VAL A 153 3.35 0.72 6.22
CA VAL A 153 2.78 0.00 7.38
C VAL A 153 1.56 -0.82 6.96
N HIS A 154 0.73 -0.22 6.10
CA HIS A 154 -0.38 -0.90 5.45
C HIS A 154 -0.49 -0.44 4.00
N ARG A 155 -1.48 -0.99 3.30
CA ARG A 155 -1.75 -0.68 1.90
C ARG A 155 -3.18 -0.21 1.71
N LEU A 156 -3.36 0.62 0.69
CA LEU A 156 -4.63 0.95 0.09
C LEU A 156 -4.65 0.42 -1.34
N ASP A 157 -5.85 0.20 -1.89
CA ASP A 157 -5.98 -0.10 -3.31
C ASP A 157 -5.60 1.13 -4.15
N ARG A 158 -5.28 0.92 -5.44
CA ARG A 158 -4.83 2.00 -6.33
C ARG A 158 -5.81 3.18 -6.33
N ASP A 159 -7.10 2.87 -6.45
CA ASP A 159 -8.15 3.85 -6.66
C ASP A 159 -8.83 4.30 -5.35
N THR A 160 -8.40 3.78 -4.20
CA THR A 160 -8.80 4.27 -2.87
C THR A 160 -7.92 5.44 -2.45
N SER A 161 -8.50 6.57 -2.04
CA SER A 161 -7.75 7.70 -1.45
C SER A 161 -7.79 7.71 0.07
N GLY A 162 -7.07 8.62 0.71
CA GLY A 162 -7.11 8.85 2.16
C GLY A 162 -5.86 8.39 2.92
N VAL A 163 -6.01 8.24 4.23
CA VAL A 163 -4.92 8.03 5.19
C VAL A 163 -4.08 6.78 4.86
N LEU A 164 -2.79 6.98 4.60
CA LEU A 164 -1.78 5.96 4.42
C LEU A 164 -0.62 6.18 5.39
N LEU A 165 -0.32 5.17 6.22
CA LEU A 165 0.74 5.22 7.21
C LEU A 165 2.04 4.58 6.69
N ILE A 166 3.15 5.30 6.82
CA ILE A 166 4.51 4.90 6.44
C ILE A 166 5.42 4.99 7.66
N ALA A 167 6.31 4.00 7.85
CA ALA A 167 7.30 4.00 8.91
C ALA A 167 8.67 4.46 8.40
N LYS A 168 9.30 5.38 9.15
CA LYS A 168 10.65 5.91 8.91
C LYS A 168 11.74 5.12 9.65
N LYS A 169 11.36 4.22 10.55
CA LYS A 169 12.27 3.32 11.27
C LYS A 169 11.75 1.89 11.32
N ARG A 170 12.68 0.92 11.37
CA ARG A 170 12.35 -0.52 11.49
C ARG A 170 11.63 -0.84 12.81
N MET A 171 12.01 -0.17 13.89
CA MET A 171 11.32 -0.30 15.19
C MET A 171 9.86 0.12 15.07
N ALA A 172 9.61 1.33 14.54
CA ALA A 172 8.27 1.85 14.30
C ALA A 172 7.42 0.91 13.42
N LEU A 173 8.00 0.38 12.33
CA LEU A 173 7.31 -0.58 11.47
C LEU A 173 6.88 -1.85 12.25
N ARG A 174 7.77 -2.41 13.08
CA ARG A 174 7.44 -3.61 13.88
C ARG A 174 6.31 -3.33 14.87
N HIS A 175 6.38 -2.20 15.59
CA HIS A 175 5.36 -1.79 16.55
C HIS A 175 3.98 -1.61 15.89
N LEU A 176 3.95 -0.92 14.75
CA LEU A 176 2.71 -0.66 14.01
C LEU A 176 2.15 -1.93 13.35
N HIS A 177 3.01 -2.84 12.86
CA HIS A 177 2.57 -4.16 12.38
C HIS A 177 1.98 -5.03 13.49
N ASP A 178 2.50 -4.91 14.71
CA ASP A 178 1.95 -5.64 15.85
C ASP A 178 0.53 -5.15 16.19
N GLN A 179 0.32 -3.83 16.23
CA GLN A 179 -1.02 -3.26 16.38
C GLN A 179 -2.00 -3.72 15.29
N LEU A 180 -1.58 -3.79 14.03
CA LEU A 180 -2.41 -4.33 12.94
C LEU A 180 -2.77 -5.79 13.15
N ARG A 181 -1.80 -6.61 13.58
CA ARG A 181 -1.99 -8.04 13.85
C ARG A 181 -2.97 -8.27 15.00
N ASN A 182 -2.85 -7.44 16.04
CA ASN A 182 -3.66 -7.51 17.25
C ASN A 182 -4.96 -6.68 17.14
N LYS A 183 -5.26 -6.14 15.95
CA LYS A 183 -6.48 -5.35 15.65
C LYS A 183 -6.66 -4.13 16.55
N GLN A 184 -5.57 -3.52 16.98
CA GLN A 184 -5.56 -2.32 17.83
C GLN A 184 -5.68 -1.02 17.03
N MET A 185 -5.47 -1.08 15.71
CA MET A 185 -5.70 0.07 14.83
C MET A 185 -7.17 0.16 14.40
N GLN A 186 -7.76 1.34 14.57
CA GLN A 186 -9.09 1.65 14.07
C GLN A 186 -8.97 2.40 12.75
N LYS A 187 -9.57 1.84 11.70
CA LYS A 187 -9.60 2.45 10.36
C LYS A 187 -11.04 2.78 10.04
N VAL A 188 -11.29 3.99 9.57
CA VAL A 188 -12.61 4.47 9.19
C VAL A 188 -12.54 4.93 7.74
N TYR A 189 -13.45 4.41 6.93
CA TYR A 189 -13.58 4.76 5.53
C TYR A 189 -14.94 5.41 5.29
N GLN A 190 -15.02 6.28 4.30
CA GLN A 190 -16.28 6.78 3.75
C GLN A 190 -16.46 6.22 2.35
N ALA A 191 -17.67 5.75 2.05
CA ALA A 191 -18.04 5.21 0.75
C ALA A 191 -19.43 5.68 0.33
N LEU A 192 -19.56 6.09 -0.94
CA LEU A 192 -20.87 6.33 -1.55
C LEU A 192 -21.35 5.02 -2.19
N VAL A 193 -22.45 4.47 -1.70
CA VAL A 193 -22.99 3.17 -2.12
C VAL A 193 -24.34 3.33 -2.79
N ARG A 194 -24.67 2.39 -3.69
CA ARG A 194 -25.95 2.35 -4.41
C ARG A 194 -27.13 2.21 -3.44
N GLY A 195 -28.18 2.99 -3.66
CA GLY A 195 -29.47 2.85 -2.97
C GLY A 195 -29.43 3.18 -1.48
N GLN A 196 -30.42 2.66 -0.74
CA GLN A 196 -30.62 2.92 0.68
C GLN A 196 -30.00 1.84 1.55
N TRP A 197 -28.85 2.13 2.17
CA TRP A 197 -28.24 1.20 3.13
C TRP A 197 -29.15 1.06 4.36
N GLN A 198 -29.45 -0.16 4.76
CA GLN A 198 -30.37 -0.40 5.88
C GLN A 198 -29.68 -0.16 7.24
N GLU A 199 -30.34 0.53 8.17
CA GLU A 199 -29.71 0.86 9.47
C GLU A 199 -29.44 -0.34 10.37
N HIS A 200 -30.14 -1.44 10.13
CA HIS A 200 -29.93 -2.70 10.84
C HIS A 200 -28.72 -3.47 10.30
N ASP A 201 -28.26 -3.19 9.07
CA ASP A 201 -27.09 -3.81 8.45
C ASP A 201 -25.78 -3.16 8.93
N ARG A 202 -25.57 -3.19 10.25
CA ARG A 202 -24.41 -2.56 10.91
C ARG A 202 -23.14 -3.41 10.82
N VAL A 203 -23.27 -4.71 10.55
CA VAL A 203 -22.13 -5.64 10.55
C VAL A 203 -22.28 -6.64 9.41
N VAL A 204 -21.32 -6.63 8.48
CA VAL A 204 -21.24 -7.62 7.41
C VAL A 204 -20.13 -8.61 7.74
N LYS A 205 -20.50 -9.88 7.94
CA LYS A 205 -19.59 -11.01 8.17
C LYS A 205 -19.69 -11.99 7.01
N ALA A 206 -18.82 -11.80 6.03
CA ALA A 206 -18.78 -12.64 4.83
C ALA A 206 -17.34 -13.05 4.51
N PRO A 207 -17.02 -14.36 4.43
CA PRO A 207 -15.67 -14.83 4.12
C PRO A 207 -15.28 -14.49 2.67
N LEU A 208 -14.03 -14.10 2.47
CA LEU A 208 -13.54 -13.55 1.20
C LEU A 208 -12.45 -14.43 0.59
N LEU A 209 -12.71 -14.95 -0.61
CA LEU A 209 -11.76 -15.72 -1.40
C LEU A 209 -11.12 -14.84 -2.46
N LYS A 210 -9.79 -14.82 -2.48
CA LYS A 210 -9.00 -14.06 -3.47
C LYS A 210 -8.58 -14.98 -4.61
N ILE A 211 -8.99 -14.64 -5.81
CA ILE A 211 -8.66 -15.32 -7.06
C ILE A 211 -7.69 -14.41 -7.85
N THR A 212 -6.60 -14.98 -8.35
CA THR A 212 -5.66 -14.27 -9.24
C THR A 212 -5.80 -14.83 -10.64
N LEU A 213 -6.25 -13.99 -11.57
CA LEU A 213 -6.42 -14.35 -12.97
C LEU A 213 -5.06 -14.50 -13.67
N LYS A 214 -5.05 -15.15 -14.84
CA LYS A 214 -3.85 -15.30 -15.68
C LYS A 214 -3.24 -13.94 -16.08
N SER A 215 -4.07 -12.89 -16.20
CA SER A 215 -3.65 -11.50 -16.43
C SER A 215 -2.89 -10.88 -15.25
N GLY A 216 -2.82 -11.54 -14.09
CA GLY A 216 -2.29 -10.98 -12.85
C GLY A 216 -3.31 -10.15 -12.06
N GLU A 217 -4.49 -9.92 -12.63
CA GLU A 217 -5.58 -9.23 -11.97
C GLU A 217 -6.10 -10.05 -10.77
N ARG A 218 -6.42 -9.35 -9.68
CA ARG A 218 -6.99 -9.94 -8.48
C ARG A 218 -8.47 -9.61 -8.39
N ILE A 219 -9.28 -10.66 -8.32
CA ILE A 219 -10.72 -10.58 -8.03
C ILE A 219 -10.95 -11.24 -6.68
N VAL A 220 -11.80 -10.61 -5.88
CA VAL A 220 -12.25 -11.12 -4.58
C VAL A 220 -13.76 -11.30 -4.64
N ARG A 221 -14.26 -12.42 -4.11
CA ARG A 221 -15.69 -12.73 -4.01
C ARG A 221 -16.01 -13.32 -2.64
N VAL A 222 -17.26 -13.19 -2.22
CA VAL A 222 -17.76 -13.93 -1.04
C VAL A 222 -17.81 -15.41 -1.37
N ASN A 223 -17.20 -16.23 -0.51
CA ASN A 223 -17.14 -17.69 -0.69
C ASN A 223 -16.82 -18.35 0.65
N SER A 224 -17.44 -19.49 0.96
CA SER A 224 -17.26 -20.22 2.22
C SER A 224 -15.83 -20.72 2.47
N GLU A 225 -15.04 -20.98 1.43
CA GLU A 225 -13.61 -21.30 1.52
C GLU A 225 -12.72 -20.06 1.69
N GLY A 226 -13.34 -18.88 1.64
CA GLY A 226 -12.70 -17.59 1.83
C GLY A 226 -12.23 -17.38 3.26
N LYS A 227 -11.38 -16.36 3.45
CA LYS A 227 -10.91 -16.01 4.80
C LYS A 227 -11.99 -15.22 5.54
N PRO A 228 -12.28 -15.50 6.82
CA PRO A 228 -13.24 -14.75 7.62
C PRO A 228 -12.95 -13.25 7.58
N SER A 229 -13.99 -12.46 7.30
CA SER A 229 -13.88 -11.02 7.16
C SER A 229 -15.08 -10.33 7.79
N GLU A 230 -14.83 -9.23 8.48
CA GLU A 230 -15.86 -8.43 9.16
C GLU A 230 -15.63 -6.95 8.89
N THR A 231 -16.69 -6.27 8.47
CA THR A 231 -16.75 -4.81 8.32
C THR A 231 -17.98 -4.29 9.04
N ARG A 232 -17.81 -3.23 9.83
CA ARG A 232 -18.91 -2.53 10.49
C ARG A 232 -19.29 -1.31 9.68
N PHE A 233 -20.58 -1.05 9.55
CA PHE A 233 -21.10 0.04 8.75
C PHE A 233 -21.99 0.95 9.60
N ARG A 234 -21.98 2.23 9.25
CA ARG A 234 -22.87 3.25 9.81
C ARG A 234 -23.28 4.20 8.69
N VAL A 235 -24.58 4.44 8.54
CA VAL A 235 -25.07 5.42 7.56
C VAL A 235 -24.70 6.82 8.05
N LEU A 236 -24.06 7.60 7.20
CA LEU A 236 -23.72 9.01 7.46
C LEU A 236 -24.77 9.95 6.86
N ARG A 237 -25.21 9.64 5.64
CA ARG A 237 -26.20 10.44 4.91
C ARG A 237 -26.94 9.57 3.90
N ARG A 238 -28.19 9.92 3.61
CA ARG A 238 -29.02 9.30 2.57
C ARG A 238 -29.30 10.32 1.46
N PHE A 239 -29.33 9.83 0.23
CA PHE A 239 -29.74 10.54 -0.98
C PHE A 239 -30.71 9.63 -1.74
N ASP A 240 -31.46 10.11 -2.73
CA ASP A 240 -32.49 9.30 -3.40
C ASP A 240 -31.99 7.93 -3.91
N GLU A 241 -30.91 7.93 -4.68
CA GLU A 241 -30.35 6.74 -5.32
C GLU A 241 -29.05 6.24 -4.67
N ALA A 242 -28.63 6.82 -3.54
CA ALA A 242 -27.35 6.50 -2.90
C ALA A 242 -27.35 6.71 -1.38
N SER A 243 -26.42 6.08 -0.68
CA SER A 243 -26.13 6.34 0.73
C SER A 243 -24.64 6.63 0.89
N LEU A 244 -24.31 7.64 1.69
CA LEU A 244 -22.95 7.80 2.20
C LEU A 244 -22.83 6.98 3.48
N VAL A 245 -21.93 6.01 3.49
CA VAL A 245 -21.69 5.13 4.63
C VAL A 245 -20.27 5.27 5.15
N GLU A 246 -20.15 5.17 6.45
CA GLU A 246 -18.90 4.88 7.13
C GLU A 246 -18.68 3.37 7.16
N ALA A 247 -17.48 2.93 6.80
CA ALA A 247 -17.06 1.53 6.85
C ALA A 247 -15.82 1.39 7.74
N SER A 248 -15.94 0.57 8.79
CA SER A 248 -14.89 0.29 9.77
C SER A 248 -14.49 -1.18 9.70
N PRO A 249 -13.47 -1.55 8.90
CA PRO A 249 -13.09 -2.94 8.70
C PRO A 249 -12.29 -3.49 9.89
N VAL A 250 -12.86 -4.49 10.57
CA VAL A 250 -12.22 -5.20 11.70
C VAL A 250 -11.09 -6.09 11.20
N THR A 251 -11.27 -6.70 10.03
CA THR A 251 -10.21 -7.41 9.29
C THR A 251 -9.62 -6.52 8.18
N GLY A 252 -8.59 -7.01 7.48
CA GLY A 252 -7.93 -6.25 6.40
C GLY A 252 -7.69 -7.07 5.14
N ARG A 253 -8.74 -7.65 4.53
CA ARG A 253 -8.59 -8.41 3.28
C ARG A 253 -8.59 -7.50 2.06
N THR A 254 -8.03 -7.99 0.96
CA THR A 254 -8.05 -7.30 -0.33
C THR A 254 -9.50 -7.00 -0.76
N HIS A 255 -9.78 -5.76 -1.17
CA HIS A 255 -11.11 -5.29 -1.61
C HIS A 255 -12.25 -5.53 -0.60
N GLN A 256 -11.94 -5.68 0.70
CA GLN A 256 -12.93 -6.14 1.69
C GLN A 256 -14.19 -5.27 1.73
N ILE A 257 -14.03 -3.95 1.87
CA ILE A 257 -15.17 -3.01 1.93
C ILE A 257 -15.97 -3.07 0.63
N ARG A 258 -15.28 -2.98 -0.52
CA ARG A 258 -15.88 -3.05 -1.86
C ARG A 258 -16.78 -4.29 -2.04
N VAL A 259 -16.26 -5.46 -1.69
CA VAL A 259 -16.99 -6.74 -1.82
C VAL A 259 -18.09 -6.88 -0.78
N HIS A 260 -17.90 -6.39 0.46
CA HIS A 260 -18.95 -6.41 1.48
C HIS A 260 -20.12 -5.49 1.11
N CYS A 261 -19.84 -4.30 0.58
CA CYS A 261 -20.85 -3.40 0.03
C CYS A 261 -21.64 -4.06 -1.11
N GLN A 262 -20.93 -4.66 -2.08
CA GLN A 262 -21.56 -5.43 -3.16
C GLN A 262 -22.41 -6.59 -2.64
N TYR A 263 -21.89 -7.36 -1.69
CA TYR A 263 -22.59 -8.51 -1.10
C TYR A 263 -23.89 -8.12 -0.42
N GLN A 264 -23.94 -6.93 0.20
CA GLN A 264 -25.16 -6.37 0.78
C GLN A 264 -26.12 -5.77 -0.27
N GLY A 265 -25.80 -5.88 -1.56
CA GLY A 265 -26.61 -5.32 -2.65
C GLY A 265 -26.41 -3.81 -2.88
N HIS A 266 -25.44 -3.20 -2.21
CA HIS A 266 -25.16 -1.76 -2.24
C HIS A 266 -23.71 -1.51 -2.69
N PRO A 267 -23.33 -1.81 -3.96
CA PRO A 267 -21.96 -1.62 -4.41
C PRO A 267 -21.54 -0.14 -4.35
N ILE A 268 -20.22 0.09 -4.25
CA ILE A 268 -19.64 1.43 -4.19
C ILE A 268 -19.67 2.07 -5.58
N ALA A 269 -20.00 3.36 -5.64
CA ALA A 269 -20.05 4.15 -6.86
C ALA A 269 -18.69 4.19 -7.59
N CYS A 270 -18.74 4.01 -8.91
CA CYS A 270 -17.59 3.98 -9.81
C CYS A 270 -16.54 2.94 -9.40
N ASP A 271 -16.98 1.81 -8.84
CA ASP A 271 -16.16 0.63 -8.63
C ASP A 271 -16.07 -0.20 -9.91
N ASP A 272 -14.88 -0.18 -10.54
CA ASP A 272 -14.56 -0.82 -11.81
C ASP A 272 -14.80 -2.34 -11.87
N LYS A 273 -14.98 -3.00 -10.73
CA LYS A 273 -15.07 -4.46 -10.63
C LYS A 273 -16.38 -4.95 -10.05
N TYR A 274 -16.98 -4.17 -9.16
CA TYR A 274 -18.07 -4.62 -8.32
C TYR A 274 -19.33 -3.76 -8.46
N SER A 275 -19.28 -2.63 -9.16
CA SER A 275 -20.43 -1.74 -9.37
C SER A 275 -21.34 -2.19 -10.51
N GLU A 276 -22.47 -1.50 -10.60
CA GLU A 276 -23.47 -1.61 -11.65
C GLU A 276 -23.38 -0.41 -12.59
N GLN A 277 -23.32 -0.68 -13.90
CA GLN A 277 -23.13 0.36 -14.92
C GLN A 277 -24.16 1.50 -14.83
N LYS A 278 -25.44 1.18 -14.64
CA LYS A 278 -26.52 2.17 -14.55
C LYS A 278 -26.33 3.13 -13.36
N PHE A 279 -25.90 2.60 -12.21
CA PHE A 279 -25.63 3.43 -11.03
C PHE A 279 -24.40 4.31 -11.25
N ASP A 280 -23.34 3.75 -11.82
CA ASP A 280 -22.13 4.51 -12.14
C ASP A 280 -22.40 5.64 -13.14
N ASP A 281 -23.24 5.42 -14.15
CA ASP A 281 -23.58 6.45 -15.13
C ASP A 281 -24.34 7.61 -14.50
N ALA A 282 -25.27 7.32 -13.57
CA ALA A 282 -25.94 8.35 -12.77
C ALA A 282 -24.95 9.15 -11.92
N MET A 283 -23.98 8.48 -11.28
CA MET A 283 -22.96 9.16 -10.47
C MET A 283 -21.95 9.94 -11.32
N ARG A 284 -21.58 9.45 -12.52
CA ARG A 284 -20.75 10.17 -13.49
C ARG A 284 -21.43 11.43 -14.00
N ALA A 285 -22.75 11.39 -14.22
CA ALA A 285 -23.53 12.58 -14.56
C ALA A 285 -23.53 13.64 -13.44
N LYS A 286 -23.23 13.24 -12.21
CA LYS A 286 -22.99 14.12 -11.05
C LYS A 286 -21.51 14.53 -10.87
N GLY A 287 -20.63 14.12 -11.78
CA GLY A 287 -19.21 14.48 -11.76
C GLY A 287 -18.28 13.43 -11.15
N LEU A 288 -18.77 12.29 -10.68
CA LEU A 288 -17.90 11.25 -10.10
C LEU A 288 -17.13 10.48 -11.19
N GLN A 289 -15.80 10.58 -11.20
CA GLN A 289 -14.94 9.96 -12.22
C GLN A 289 -14.04 8.83 -11.68
N ARG A 290 -14.23 8.44 -10.42
CA ARG A 290 -13.37 7.48 -9.72
C ARG A 290 -14.13 6.77 -8.61
N LEU A 291 -13.55 5.69 -8.10
CA LEU A 291 -14.06 4.99 -6.92
C LEU A 291 -14.29 5.97 -5.76
N PHE A 292 -15.52 6.01 -5.25
CA PHE A 292 -15.89 6.74 -4.03
C PHE A 292 -15.62 5.86 -2.81
N LEU A 293 -14.34 5.63 -2.53
CA LEU A 293 -13.88 5.00 -1.29
C LEU A 293 -12.67 5.77 -0.77
N HIS A 294 -12.81 6.33 0.43
CA HIS A 294 -11.82 7.20 1.05
C HIS A 294 -11.51 6.72 2.47
N ALA A 295 -10.24 6.47 2.77
CA ALA A 295 -9.76 6.18 4.13
C ALA A 295 -9.74 7.47 4.94
N ALA A 296 -10.89 7.84 5.50
CA ALA A 296 -11.11 9.14 6.16
C ALA A 296 -10.34 9.30 7.47
N GLN A 297 -10.16 8.23 8.26
CA GLN A 297 -9.49 8.33 9.55
C GLN A 297 -8.73 7.05 9.92
N LEU A 298 -7.58 7.24 10.56
CA LEU A 298 -6.80 6.17 11.18
C LEU A 298 -6.49 6.55 12.63
N THR A 299 -6.75 5.63 13.56
CA THR A 299 -6.34 5.75 14.96
C THR A 299 -5.42 4.60 15.34
N PHE A 300 -4.28 4.92 15.93
CA PHE A 300 -3.21 3.97 16.29
C PHE A 300 -2.39 4.50 17.48
N THR A 301 -1.60 3.64 18.10
CA THR A 301 -0.66 4.03 19.16
C THR A 301 0.67 4.45 18.54
N HIS A 302 1.12 5.67 18.82
CA HIS A 302 2.36 6.19 18.25
C HIS A 302 3.58 5.38 18.75
N PRO A 303 4.52 4.96 17.87
CA PRO A 303 5.57 3.99 18.21
C PRO A 303 6.70 4.51 19.11
N GLU A 304 6.78 5.82 19.36
CA GLU A 304 7.79 6.39 20.28
C GLU A 304 7.16 6.95 21.55
N SER A 305 6.02 7.64 21.45
CA SER A 305 5.37 8.24 22.62
C SER A 305 4.38 7.31 23.32
N GLU A 306 4.02 6.20 22.68
CA GLU A 306 3.02 5.23 23.16
C GLU A 306 1.63 5.83 23.45
N THR A 307 1.37 7.04 22.95
CA THR A 307 0.08 7.72 23.06
C THR A 307 -0.83 7.37 21.89
N GLN A 308 -2.13 7.34 22.12
CA GLN A 308 -3.11 7.19 21.05
C GLN A 308 -3.10 8.44 20.15
N MET A 309 -3.03 8.22 18.85
CA MET A 309 -3.01 9.24 17.82
C MET A 309 -4.11 8.96 16.81
N THR A 310 -4.88 10.00 16.46
CA THR A 310 -5.91 9.96 15.41
C THR A 310 -5.53 10.95 14.31
N VAL A 311 -5.49 10.48 13.08
CA VAL A 311 -5.25 11.33 11.90
C VAL A 311 -6.42 11.20 10.95
N GLN A 312 -6.87 12.34 10.42
CA GLN A 312 -7.97 12.45 9.47
C GLN A 312 -7.45 12.95 8.13
N ALA A 313 -7.96 12.38 7.03
CA ALA A 313 -7.77 12.89 5.68
C ALA A 313 -9.06 13.58 5.24
N PRO A 314 -9.02 14.82 4.72
CA PRO A 314 -10.18 15.42 4.10
C PRO A 314 -10.54 14.66 2.82
N LEU A 315 -11.85 14.61 2.51
CA LEU A 315 -12.31 14.17 1.20
C LEU A 315 -11.64 15.03 0.12
N ASP A 316 -11.26 14.39 -0.98
CA ASP A 316 -10.80 15.09 -2.17
C ASP A 316 -11.94 15.96 -2.73
N GLY A 317 -11.64 17.13 -3.29
CA GLY A 317 -12.68 18.09 -3.71
C GLY A 317 -13.64 17.56 -4.77
N ASP A 318 -13.21 16.61 -5.59
CA ASP A 318 -14.05 15.89 -6.55
C ASP A 318 -15.11 15.01 -5.86
N LEU A 319 -14.78 14.38 -4.73
CA LEU A 319 -15.72 13.60 -3.93
C LEU A 319 -16.72 14.52 -3.20
N THR A 320 -16.25 15.63 -2.63
CA THR A 320 -17.12 16.60 -1.95
C THR A 320 -18.13 17.22 -2.92
N ALA A 321 -17.68 17.65 -4.10
CA ALA A 321 -18.56 18.22 -5.12
C ALA A 321 -19.68 17.26 -5.56
N VAL A 322 -19.42 15.95 -5.59
CA VAL A 322 -20.44 14.93 -5.88
C VAL A 322 -21.48 14.86 -4.76
N LEU A 323 -21.05 14.92 -3.49
CA LEU A 323 -21.98 14.95 -2.36
C LEU A 323 -22.87 16.20 -2.42
N ASP A 324 -22.29 17.37 -2.68
CA ASP A 324 -23.03 18.63 -2.80
C ASP A 324 -24.06 18.57 -3.95
N ALA A 325 -23.68 17.98 -5.10
CA ALA A 325 -24.56 17.81 -6.26
C ALA A 325 -25.69 16.78 -6.03
N LEU A 326 -25.54 15.89 -5.04
CA LEU A 326 -26.60 14.98 -4.61
C LEU A 326 -27.57 15.66 -3.63
N GLU A 327 -27.09 16.61 -2.81
CA GLU A 327 -27.95 17.36 -1.89
C GLU A 327 -28.88 18.35 -2.59
N GLN A 328 -28.41 19.01 -3.66
CA GLN A 328 -29.19 20.03 -4.37
C GLN A 328 -30.40 19.48 -5.15
N LYS A 329 -30.62 18.16 -5.18
CA LYS A 329 -31.73 17.52 -5.90
C LYS A 329 -32.71 16.74 -4.99
N GLY A 330 -32.54 16.78 -3.67
CA GLY A 330 -33.50 16.25 -2.69
C GLY A 330 -34.33 17.36 -2.05
#